data_AF-A0A8T6CGW2-F1
#
_entry.id   AF-A0A8T6CGW2-F1
#
_cell.length_a   1.000
_cell.length_b   1.000
_cell.length_c   1.000
_cell.angle_alpha   90.00
_cell.angle_beta   90.00
_cell.angle_gamma   90.00
#
_symmetry.space_group_name_H-M   'P 1'
#
loop_
_entity.id
_entity.type
_entity.pdbx_description
1 polymer ?
#
loop_
_entity_poly.entity_id
_entity_poly.type
_entity_poly.pdbx_seq_one_letter_code
_entity_poly.pdbx_strand_id
1 'polypeptide(L)'
;MAIPAEKEPHAATPRAVSHPLDPLTSEEIAGAAAILRAQRRLGPRVRFETIVLQEPPKDVVLNHKPGSAVSRDAFVVILDNEDGSTYEAVVSLNEGQVTSWRHVPGVQPRIMLDEFFECEAAVRADPEFLAALAKRGITDPSLVMVDPWSAGYYGYPDEEGRRLALTRNFLRSSPTDNGYARPIEGLSALVDLNSMEVMRVDDYGAIPLPPKAGNYAAEFVEEFRQDLKPLEITQPEGPSFRVDGHGVTWQKWHLRIGFTPREGLVLHTVGYEDQGRVRPVLYRAALSDMVVPYGDPSKDHYRKNAFDAGEYGIGSLTNSLMLGCDCLGEIYYFDATLNDGRGGAFTIPNAVCMHEEDYGILWKHTDWRTGHVEVRRSRRLVVSSIATVGNYEYGFFWYFYQDGTIQLEIKLTGIINTAGIPSGETPRYGTIVAPLLNAHIHQHFFNFRLDMSVDGEANTAYEVNTVAEPPGPDNPHANAFYAEATPLRTELAAQRVIDPMKGRYWVVSNPAVKNALGQPVGYKLMPGENILPFAHPDASIIKREGFMTRHLWVTP
;
A
#
# COMPACT_ATOMS: atom_id res chain seq x y z
N MET A 1 -15.79 -2.13 -13.00
CA MET A 1 -15.88 -3.34 -12.15
C MET A 1 -17.34 -3.67 -11.97
N ALA A 2 -17.79 -4.85 -12.43
CA ALA A 2 -19.12 -5.33 -12.06
C ALA A 2 -19.09 -5.71 -10.57
N ILE A 3 -20.00 -5.15 -9.79
CA ILE A 3 -20.30 -5.62 -8.44
C ILE A 3 -20.58 -7.13 -8.56
N PRO A 4 -19.82 -8.02 -7.90
CA PRO A 4 -20.08 -9.45 -7.97
C PRO A 4 -21.51 -9.70 -7.48
N ALA A 5 -22.28 -10.48 -8.24
CA ALA A 5 -23.61 -10.90 -7.83
C ALA A 5 -23.56 -11.53 -6.43
N GLU A 6 -24.47 -11.08 -5.56
CA GLU A 6 -24.62 -11.52 -4.18
C GLU A 6 -24.66 -13.05 -4.09
N LYS A 7 -23.56 -13.66 -3.64
CA LYS A 7 -23.67 -14.94 -2.94
C LYS A 7 -24.18 -14.63 -1.55
N GLU A 8 -25.21 -15.35 -1.12
CA GLU A 8 -25.77 -15.25 0.24
C GLU A 8 -24.64 -15.20 1.27
N PRO A 9 -24.65 -14.22 2.20
CA PRO A 9 -23.63 -14.15 3.23
C PRO A 9 -23.74 -15.40 4.10
N HIS A 10 -22.67 -16.20 4.12
CA HIS A 10 -22.44 -17.05 5.27
C HIS A 10 -22.38 -16.11 6.47
N ALA A 11 -23.43 -16.12 7.30
CA ALA A 11 -23.48 -15.35 8.52
C ALA A 11 -22.32 -15.78 9.42
N ALA A 12 -21.20 -15.06 9.34
CA ALA A 12 -20.09 -15.22 10.24
C ALA A 12 -20.62 -14.95 11.66
N THR A 13 -20.42 -15.92 12.55
CA THR A 13 -20.78 -15.74 13.95
C THR A 13 -20.00 -14.53 14.49
N PRO A 14 -20.63 -13.60 15.24
CA PRO A 14 -19.94 -12.42 15.77
C PRO A 14 -18.69 -12.86 16.52
N ARG A 15 -17.51 -12.54 15.99
CA ARG A 15 -16.24 -12.92 16.61
C ARG A 15 -16.02 -11.99 17.79
N ALA A 16 -16.01 -12.53 19.00
CA ALA A 16 -15.77 -11.73 20.19
C ALA A 16 -14.37 -11.09 20.12
N VAL A 17 -14.31 -9.75 20.18
CA VAL A 17 -13.06 -8.99 20.26
C VAL A 17 -12.32 -9.40 21.53
N SER A 18 -11.10 -9.92 21.38
CA SER A 18 -10.32 -10.50 22.48
C SER A 18 -8.98 -9.79 22.70
N HIS A 19 -8.58 -8.93 21.75
CA HIS A 19 -7.33 -8.20 21.81
C HIS A 19 -7.53 -6.70 21.47
N PRO A 20 -6.81 -5.77 22.14
CA PRO A 20 -6.91 -4.34 21.87
C PRO A 20 -6.58 -3.90 20.44
N LEU A 21 -5.82 -4.71 19.71
CA LEU A 21 -5.41 -4.48 18.31
C LEU A 21 -6.27 -5.22 17.28
N ASP A 22 -7.38 -5.85 17.67
CA ASP A 22 -8.31 -6.41 16.68
C ASP A 22 -8.91 -5.29 15.84
N PRO A 23 -9.01 -5.42 14.50
CA PRO A 23 -9.74 -4.46 13.67
C PRO A 23 -11.16 -4.23 14.18
N LEU A 24 -11.76 -3.09 13.84
CA LEU A 24 -13.16 -2.83 14.22
C LEU A 24 -14.08 -3.86 13.57
N THR A 25 -15.07 -4.34 14.30
CA THR A 25 -16.15 -5.16 13.72
C THR A 25 -17.13 -4.30 12.92
N SER A 26 -17.99 -4.94 12.13
CA SER A 26 -19.05 -4.25 11.38
C SER A 26 -19.99 -3.46 12.31
N GLU A 27 -20.32 -4.02 13.47
CA GLU A 27 -21.15 -3.37 14.49
C GLU A 27 -20.43 -2.18 15.14
N GLU A 28 -19.12 -2.31 15.38
CA GLU A 28 -18.30 -1.21 15.92
C GLU A 28 -18.20 -0.04 14.94
N ILE A 29 -18.00 -0.32 13.64
CA ILE A 29 -17.96 0.71 12.58
C ILE A 29 -19.30 1.43 12.47
N ALA A 30 -20.40 0.67 12.33
CA ALA A 30 -21.74 1.25 12.22
C ALA A 30 -22.13 2.00 13.51
N GLY A 31 -21.73 1.48 14.68
CA GLY A 31 -21.92 2.12 15.97
C GLY A 31 -21.20 3.46 16.09
N ALA A 32 -19.93 3.53 15.67
CA ALA A 32 -19.16 4.77 15.65
C ALA A 32 -19.84 5.85 14.79
N ALA A 33 -20.26 5.48 13.57
CA ALA A 33 -20.96 6.38 12.67
C ALA A 33 -22.31 6.87 13.26
N ALA A 34 -23.08 5.97 13.87
CA ALA A 34 -24.36 6.30 14.49
C ALA A 34 -24.22 7.26 15.68
N ILE A 35 -23.25 7.01 16.57
CA ILE A 35 -22.94 7.87 17.71
C ILE A 35 -22.55 9.27 17.23
N LEU A 36 -21.68 9.36 16.22
CA LEU A 36 -21.25 10.64 15.64
C LEU A 36 -22.40 11.41 15.00
N ARG A 37 -23.21 10.75 14.16
CA ARG A 37 -24.40 11.37 13.53
C ARG A 37 -25.33 11.95 14.59
N ALA A 38 -25.59 11.21 15.66
CA ALA A 38 -26.49 11.65 16.72
C ALA A 38 -25.92 12.81 17.55
N GLN A 39 -24.69 12.69 18.05
CA GLN A 39 -24.13 13.67 18.99
C GLN A 39 -23.62 14.95 18.32
N ARG A 40 -23.20 14.89 17.06
CA ARG A 40 -22.73 16.05 16.29
C ARG A 40 -23.76 16.59 15.31
N ARG A 41 -24.93 15.96 15.20
CA ARG A 41 -26.04 16.36 14.31
C ARG A 41 -25.57 16.52 12.86
N LEU A 42 -24.83 15.52 12.37
CA LEU A 42 -24.23 15.54 11.04
C LEU A 42 -25.30 15.66 9.96
N GLY A 43 -25.06 16.54 8.98
CA GLY A 43 -25.95 16.76 7.84
C GLY A 43 -26.02 15.57 6.88
N PRO A 44 -26.98 15.58 5.93
CA PRO A 44 -27.15 14.48 4.96
C PRO A 44 -26.02 14.41 3.92
N ARG A 45 -25.28 15.50 3.72
CA ARG A 45 -24.15 15.59 2.78
C ARG A 45 -22.81 15.17 3.40
N VAL A 46 -22.80 14.81 4.68
CA VAL A 46 -21.59 14.35 5.37
C VAL A 46 -21.20 12.95 4.86
N ARG A 47 -19.90 12.79 4.64
CA ARG A 47 -19.23 11.53 4.30
C ARG A 47 -18.29 11.09 5.42
N PHE A 48 -18.22 9.78 5.62
CA PHE A 48 -17.24 9.14 6.50
C PHE A 48 -16.12 8.64 5.61
N GLU A 49 -14.99 9.35 5.60
CA GLU A 49 -13.86 8.96 4.76
C GLU A 49 -13.10 7.78 5.37
N THR A 50 -12.95 7.77 6.69
CA THR A 50 -12.31 6.68 7.42
C THR A 50 -13.02 6.46 8.75
N ILE A 51 -13.29 5.21 9.12
CA ILE A 51 -13.61 4.74 10.47
C ILE A 51 -12.69 3.56 10.74
N VAL A 52 -11.72 3.73 11.63
CA VAL A 52 -10.74 2.69 11.98
C VAL A 52 -10.57 2.60 13.48
N LEU A 53 -9.99 1.50 13.94
CA LEU A 53 -9.55 1.40 15.32
C LEU A 53 -8.61 2.56 15.63
N GLN A 54 -8.92 3.32 16.68
CA GLN A 54 -7.93 4.16 17.33
C GLN A 54 -6.97 3.22 18.05
N GLU A 55 -5.86 2.87 17.39
CA GLU A 55 -4.87 1.94 17.96
C GLU A 55 -4.51 2.40 19.38
N PRO A 56 -4.60 1.50 20.40
CA PRO A 56 -4.34 1.89 21.77
C PRO A 56 -2.90 2.33 22.01
N PRO A 57 -2.63 3.08 23.08
CA PRO A 57 -1.28 3.35 23.54
C PRO A 57 -0.44 2.06 23.66
N LYS A 58 0.84 2.15 23.30
CA LYS A 58 1.76 1.00 23.21
C LYS A 58 1.88 0.23 24.53
N ASP A 59 1.88 0.94 25.66
CA ASP A 59 1.91 0.35 26.99
C ASP A 59 0.64 -0.45 27.32
N VAL A 60 -0.55 0.00 26.88
CA VAL A 60 -1.80 -0.77 27.03
C VAL A 60 -1.71 -2.09 26.28
N VAL A 61 -1.19 -2.06 25.05
CA VAL A 61 -1.01 -3.28 24.23
C VAL A 61 0.01 -4.23 24.85
N LEU A 62 1.20 -3.73 25.20
CA LEU A 62 2.29 -4.56 25.72
C LEU A 62 1.98 -5.16 27.11
N ASN A 63 1.11 -4.53 27.88
CA ASN A 63 0.66 -5.04 29.18
C ASN A 63 -0.65 -5.85 29.11
N HIS A 64 -1.26 -6.00 27.94
CA HIS A 64 -2.50 -6.75 27.77
C HIS A 64 -2.32 -8.22 28.18
N LYS A 65 -3.31 -8.76 28.89
CA LYS A 65 -3.36 -10.17 29.26
C LYS A 65 -4.63 -10.80 28.68
N PRO A 66 -4.57 -12.04 28.16
CA PRO A 66 -5.75 -12.77 27.73
C PRO A 66 -6.87 -12.72 28.79
N GLY A 67 -8.08 -12.35 28.37
CA GLY A 67 -9.25 -12.19 29.24
C GLY A 67 -9.39 -10.82 29.93
N SER A 68 -8.43 -9.91 29.77
CA SER A 68 -8.57 -8.53 30.25
C SER A 68 -9.65 -7.79 29.44
N ALA A 69 -10.34 -6.84 30.07
CA ALA A 69 -11.27 -5.98 29.38
C ALA A 69 -10.56 -5.18 28.29
N VAL A 70 -11.18 -5.07 27.12
CA VAL A 70 -10.65 -4.33 25.98
C VAL A 70 -11.46 -3.05 25.80
N SER A 71 -10.76 -1.92 25.86
CA SER A 71 -11.33 -0.62 25.46
C SER A 71 -11.21 -0.47 23.95
N ARG A 72 -12.27 0.08 23.34
CA ARG A 72 -12.51 0.15 21.90
C ARG A 72 -12.92 1.57 21.56
N ASP A 73 -11.98 2.28 20.94
CA ASP A 73 -12.20 3.62 20.41
C ASP A 73 -12.03 3.58 18.90
N ALA A 74 -12.84 4.36 18.18
CA ALA A 74 -12.77 4.50 16.74
C ALA A 74 -12.25 5.90 16.37
N PHE A 75 -11.19 5.96 15.57
CA PHE A 75 -10.75 7.18 14.90
C PHE A 75 -11.55 7.38 13.62
N VAL A 76 -12.07 8.59 13.43
CA VAL A 76 -12.96 8.91 12.32
C VAL A 76 -12.53 10.18 11.61
N VAL A 77 -12.44 10.12 10.29
CA VAL A 77 -12.25 11.28 9.41
C VAL A 77 -13.55 11.54 8.66
N ILE A 78 -13.99 12.78 8.68
CA ILE A 78 -15.29 13.20 8.17
C ILE A 78 -15.09 14.35 7.19
N LEU A 79 -15.79 14.27 6.07
CA LEU A 79 -15.91 15.34 5.09
C LEU A 79 -17.35 15.83 5.07
N ASP A 80 -17.58 17.12 5.29
CA ASP A 80 -18.86 17.74 4.97
C ASP A 80 -18.81 18.32 3.55
N ASN A 81 -19.50 17.70 2.58
CA ASN A 81 -19.53 18.23 1.22
C ASN A 81 -20.35 19.54 1.09
N GLU A 82 -21.08 19.96 2.13
CA GLU A 82 -21.84 21.22 2.09
C GLU A 82 -20.91 22.44 2.04
N ASP A 83 -19.86 22.44 2.86
CA ASP A 83 -18.90 23.54 2.97
C ASP A 83 -17.43 23.12 2.73
N GLY A 84 -17.18 21.83 2.49
CA GLY A 84 -15.86 21.26 2.28
C GLY A 84 -15.03 21.08 3.55
N SER A 85 -15.62 21.23 4.73
CA SER A 85 -14.91 21.11 6.01
C SER A 85 -14.53 19.67 6.32
N THR A 86 -13.33 19.49 6.85
CA THR A 86 -12.82 18.18 7.29
C THR A 86 -12.71 18.14 8.82
N TYR A 87 -13.17 17.06 9.43
CA TYR A 87 -13.08 16.85 10.87
C TYR A 87 -12.41 15.52 11.18
N GLU A 88 -11.62 15.52 12.25
CA GLU A 88 -11.16 14.31 12.92
C GLU A 88 -11.93 14.13 14.24
N ALA A 89 -12.33 12.90 14.52
CA ALA A 89 -13.04 12.56 15.74
C ALA A 89 -12.53 11.25 16.34
N VAL A 90 -12.75 11.11 17.64
CA VAL A 90 -12.59 9.83 18.35
C VAL A 90 -13.91 9.50 19.01
N VAL A 91 -14.38 8.27 18.82
CA VAL A 91 -15.62 7.75 19.41
C VAL A 91 -15.27 6.60 20.32
N SER A 92 -15.61 6.71 21.60
CA SER A 92 -15.53 5.57 22.50
C SER A 92 -16.76 4.68 22.32
N LEU A 93 -16.53 3.45 21.88
CA LEU A 93 -17.59 2.47 21.60
C LEU A 93 -18.10 1.85 22.90
N ASN A 94 -17.23 1.66 23.90
CA ASN A 94 -17.66 1.17 25.21
C ASN A 94 -18.56 2.17 25.94
N GLU A 95 -18.24 3.46 25.84
CA GLU A 95 -18.98 4.53 26.53
C GLU A 95 -20.11 5.11 25.68
N GLY A 96 -20.15 4.82 24.38
CA GLY A 96 -21.17 5.32 23.47
C GLY A 96 -21.10 6.83 23.23
N GLN A 97 -19.91 7.43 23.23
CA GLN A 97 -19.75 8.89 23.16
C GLN A 97 -18.58 9.38 22.31
N VAL A 98 -18.72 10.60 21.79
CA VAL A 98 -17.65 11.30 21.05
C VAL A 98 -16.69 11.94 22.06
N THR A 99 -15.49 11.37 22.18
CA THR A 99 -14.45 11.83 23.12
C THR A 99 -13.57 12.94 22.53
N SER A 100 -13.46 13.02 21.21
CA SER A 100 -12.75 14.09 20.50
C SER A 100 -13.50 14.52 19.25
N TRP A 101 -13.46 15.82 18.94
CA TRP A 101 -14.02 16.41 17.72
C TRP A 101 -13.20 17.65 17.35
N ARG A 102 -12.51 17.59 16.22
CA ARG A 102 -11.57 18.63 15.79
C ARG A 102 -11.77 18.96 14.32
N HIS A 103 -12.11 20.22 14.02
CA HIS A 103 -12.03 20.75 12.66
C HIS A 103 -10.55 20.86 12.25
N VAL A 104 -10.23 20.37 11.05
CA VAL A 104 -8.88 20.44 10.46
C VAL A 104 -8.96 21.37 9.24
N PRO A 105 -8.54 22.64 9.37
CA PRO A 105 -8.69 23.62 8.29
C PRO A 105 -7.64 23.40 7.20
N GLY A 106 -8.00 23.72 5.95
CA GLY A 106 -7.07 23.76 4.83
C GLY A 106 -6.55 22.39 4.36
N VAL A 107 -7.27 21.31 4.69
CA VAL A 107 -6.95 19.95 4.24
C VAL A 107 -8.08 19.35 3.42
N GLN A 108 -7.75 18.33 2.63
CA GLN A 108 -8.71 17.50 1.90
C GLN A 108 -8.40 16.03 2.22
N PRO A 109 -9.41 15.21 2.56
CA PRO A 109 -9.19 13.79 2.82
C PRO A 109 -9.13 13.01 1.50
N ARG A 110 -8.91 11.68 1.56
CA ARG A 110 -8.82 10.82 0.37
C ARG A 110 -10.07 10.86 -0.48
N ILE A 111 -9.92 10.63 -1.78
CA ILE A 111 -11.04 10.44 -2.72
C ILE A 111 -11.67 9.08 -2.42
N MET A 112 -12.96 9.07 -2.10
CA MET A 112 -13.70 7.86 -1.77
C MET A 112 -14.24 7.17 -3.03
N LEU A 113 -14.43 5.85 -2.97
CA LEU A 113 -14.83 5.06 -4.13
C LEU A 113 -16.17 5.49 -4.76
N ASP A 114 -17.12 5.96 -3.96
CA ASP A 114 -18.39 6.47 -4.48
C ASP A 114 -18.24 7.81 -5.20
N GLU A 115 -17.29 8.67 -4.77
CA GLU A 115 -16.92 9.88 -5.52
C GLU A 115 -16.35 9.56 -6.90
N PHE A 116 -15.72 8.38 -7.11
CA PHE A 116 -15.23 7.99 -8.45
C PHE A 116 -16.40 7.84 -9.43
N PHE A 117 -17.45 7.11 -9.03
CA PHE A 117 -18.62 6.89 -9.87
C PHE A 117 -19.42 8.16 -10.09
N GLU A 118 -19.57 9.00 -9.05
CA GLU A 118 -20.24 10.29 -9.14
C GLU A 118 -19.49 11.25 -10.10
N CYS A 119 -18.16 11.30 -10.02
CA CYS A 119 -17.33 12.11 -10.90
C CYS A 119 -17.40 11.63 -12.37
N GLU A 120 -17.32 10.32 -12.62
CA GLU A 120 -17.45 9.76 -13.97
C GLU A 120 -18.83 10.09 -14.58
N ALA A 121 -19.90 9.99 -13.79
CA ALA A 121 -21.24 10.33 -14.23
C ALA A 121 -21.39 11.82 -14.56
N ALA A 122 -20.84 12.70 -13.72
CA ALA A 122 -20.87 14.15 -13.94
C ALA A 122 -20.16 14.55 -15.24
N VAL A 123 -18.95 14.03 -15.47
CA VAL A 123 -18.16 14.34 -16.67
C VAL A 123 -18.81 13.79 -17.94
N ARG A 124 -19.36 12.57 -17.91
CA ARG A 124 -20.09 12.01 -19.07
C ARG A 124 -21.37 12.77 -19.43
N ALA A 125 -21.93 13.54 -18.49
CA ALA A 125 -23.11 14.36 -18.73
C ALA A 125 -22.78 15.81 -19.14
N ASP A 126 -21.52 16.23 -19.03
CA ASP A 126 -21.10 17.60 -19.27
C ASP A 126 -21.15 17.97 -20.77
N PRO A 127 -21.86 19.06 -21.17
CA PRO A 127 -21.99 19.45 -22.56
C PRO A 127 -20.66 19.81 -23.25
N GLU A 128 -19.71 20.41 -22.53
CA GLU A 128 -18.42 20.81 -23.09
C GLU A 128 -17.54 19.57 -23.34
N PHE A 129 -17.55 18.62 -22.40
CA PHE A 129 -16.87 17.34 -22.55
C PHE A 129 -17.46 16.53 -23.71
N LEU A 130 -18.78 16.43 -23.81
CA LEU A 130 -19.47 15.78 -24.93
C LEU A 130 -19.13 16.42 -26.28
N ALA A 131 -19.05 17.74 -26.34
CA ALA A 131 -18.61 18.44 -27.55
C ALA A 131 -17.14 18.12 -27.91
N ALA A 132 -16.25 18.01 -26.92
CA ALA A 132 -14.86 17.62 -27.12
C ALA A 132 -14.69 16.15 -27.58
N LEU A 133 -15.56 15.24 -27.10
CA LEU A 133 -15.65 13.86 -27.60
C LEU A 133 -16.12 13.81 -29.06
N ALA A 134 -17.13 14.61 -29.42
CA ALA A 134 -17.64 14.67 -30.79
C ALA A 134 -16.57 15.14 -31.80
N LYS A 135 -15.69 16.09 -31.42
CA LYS A 135 -14.53 16.50 -32.24
C LYS A 135 -13.57 15.34 -32.55
N ARG A 136 -13.55 14.30 -31.72
CA ARG A 136 -12.72 13.09 -31.85
C ARG A 136 -13.48 11.93 -32.52
N GLY A 137 -14.70 12.17 -33.00
CA GLY A 137 -15.56 11.16 -33.61
C GLY A 137 -16.17 10.17 -32.61
N ILE A 138 -16.14 10.50 -31.32
CA ILE A 138 -16.70 9.66 -30.25
C ILE A 138 -18.15 10.10 -30.03
N THR A 139 -19.10 9.25 -30.42
CA THR A 139 -20.54 9.55 -30.34
C THR A 139 -21.25 8.79 -29.22
N ASP A 140 -20.62 7.77 -28.64
CA ASP A 140 -21.17 6.99 -27.53
C ASP A 140 -20.35 7.25 -26.25
N PRO A 141 -20.82 8.16 -25.37
CA PRO A 141 -20.12 8.46 -24.12
C PRO A 141 -20.20 7.32 -23.09
N SER A 142 -21.09 6.32 -23.27
CA SER A 142 -21.19 5.18 -22.33
C SER A 142 -19.97 4.26 -22.35
N LEU A 143 -19.19 4.30 -23.45
CA LEU A 143 -17.96 3.55 -23.61
C LEU A 143 -16.70 4.33 -23.16
N VAL A 144 -16.83 5.62 -22.85
CA VAL A 144 -15.71 6.47 -22.39
C VAL A 144 -15.46 6.24 -20.92
N MET A 145 -14.39 5.56 -20.54
CA MET A 145 -13.93 5.50 -19.15
C MET A 145 -13.40 6.87 -18.72
N VAL A 146 -13.85 7.35 -17.58
CA VAL A 146 -13.37 8.58 -16.95
C VAL A 146 -12.77 8.21 -15.61
N ASP A 147 -11.44 8.18 -15.55
CA ASP A 147 -10.71 7.87 -14.31
C ASP A 147 -10.43 9.19 -13.57
N PRO A 148 -11.01 9.41 -12.38
CA PRO A 148 -10.73 10.58 -11.56
C PRO A 148 -9.38 10.41 -10.88
N TRP A 149 -8.42 11.29 -11.17
CA TRP A 149 -7.13 11.32 -10.51
C TRP A 149 -7.05 12.52 -9.55
N SER A 150 -6.28 12.39 -8.47
CA SER A 150 -5.94 13.52 -7.62
C SER A 150 -5.33 14.67 -8.44
N ALA A 151 -5.77 15.90 -8.18
CA ALA A 151 -5.32 17.05 -8.94
C ALA A 151 -3.88 17.51 -8.59
N GLY A 152 -3.33 16.99 -7.49
CA GLY A 152 -2.07 17.46 -6.90
C GLY A 152 -2.18 18.89 -6.36
N TYR A 153 -1.03 19.53 -6.11
CA TYR A 153 -0.98 20.92 -5.65
C TYR A 153 0.06 21.73 -6.42
N TYR A 154 -0.38 22.73 -7.18
CA TYR A 154 0.48 23.52 -8.06
C TYR A 154 0.38 25.02 -7.82
N GLY A 155 -0.40 25.45 -6.82
CA GLY A 155 -0.56 26.86 -6.44
C GLY A 155 -1.41 27.67 -7.41
N TYR A 156 -2.34 27.03 -8.13
CA TYR A 156 -3.29 27.71 -9.00
C TYR A 156 -4.36 28.43 -8.18
N PRO A 157 -4.54 29.76 -8.32
CA PRO A 157 -5.46 30.52 -7.47
C PRO A 157 -6.93 30.08 -7.57
N ASP A 158 -7.35 29.57 -8.72
CA ASP A 158 -8.71 29.05 -8.99
C ASP A 158 -8.97 27.66 -8.37
N GLU A 159 -7.91 26.98 -7.93
CA GLU A 159 -7.96 25.65 -7.31
C GLU A 159 -7.87 25.70 -5.77
N GLU A 160 -7.54 26.85 -5.19
CA GLU A 160 -7.28 26.99 -3.76
C GLU A 160 -8.53 26.69 -2.91
N GLY A 161 -8.37 25.83 -1.89
CA GLY A 161 -9.45 25.41 -1.01
C GLY A 161 -10.48 24.46 -1.63
N ARG A 162 -10.32 24.09 -2.91
CA ARG A 162 -11.24 23.19 -3.62
C ARG A 162 -10.84 21.72 -3.43
N ARG A 163 -11.84 20.84 -3.49
CA ARG A 163 -11.64 19.39 -3.49
C ARG A 163 -11.67 18.89 -4.93
N LEU A 164 -10.51 18.65 -5.54
CA LEU A 164 -10.42 18.50 -6.99
C LEU A 164 -9.98 17.11 -7.44
N ALA A 165 -10.62 16.62 -8.49
CA ALA A 165 -10.09 15.55 -9.35
C ALA A 165 -9.84 16.09 -10.76
N LEU A 166 -8.76 15.62 -11.39
CA LEU A 166 -8.48 15.87 -12.80
C LEU A 166 -8.57 14.53 -13.54
N THR A 167 -9.47 14.41 -14.51
CA THR A 167 -9.78 13.12 -15.11
C THR A 167 -8.78 12.66 -16.17
N ARG A 168 -8.66 11.33 -16.34
CA ARG A 168 -7.95 10.67 -17.43
C ARG A 168 -8.94 9.81 -18.19
N ASN A 169 -8.98 9.98 -19.50
CA ASN A 169 -10.11 9.50 -20.29
C ASN A 169 -9.65 8.45 -21.29
N PHE A 170 -10.39 7.35 -21.39
CA PHE A 170 -10.08 6.22 -22.25
C PHE A 170 -11.33 5.77 -23.00
N LEU A 171 -11.17 5.26 -24.22
CA LEU A 171 -12.30 4.76 -25.00
C LEU A 171 -12.30 3.24 -25.07
N ARG A 172 -13.40 2.62 -24.67
CA ARG A 172 -13.65 1.21 -24.96
C ARG A 172 -14.36 1.04 -26.29
N SER A 173 -14.13 -0.10 -26.93
CA SER A 173 -14.85 -0.55 -28.13
C SER A 173 -16.05 -1.44 -27.78
N SER A 174 -16.07 -2.00 -26.57
CA SER A 174 -17.18 -2.75 -25.97
C SER A 174 -17.14 -2.64 -24.43
N PRO A 175 -18.19 -3.02 -23.69
CA PRO A 175 -18.16 -2.96 -22.22
C PRO A 175 -17.04 -3.77 -21.54
N THR A 176 -16.50 -4.80 -22.18
CA THR A 176 -15.41 -5.66 -21.67
C THR A 176 -14.04 -5.36 -22.29
N ASP A 177 -13.96 -4.38 -23.20
CA ASP A 177 -12.69 -3.97 -23.84
C ASP A 177 -11.75 -3.29 -22.84
N ASN A 178 -10.45 -3.49 -23.03
CA ASN A 178 -9.40 -2.80 -22.30
C ASN A 178 -9.27 -1.34 -22.79
N GLY A 179 -9.94 -0.41 -22.12
CA GLY A 179 -9.90 1.01 -22.48
C GLY A 179 -8.51 1.63 -22.45
N TYR A 180 -7.59 1.14 -21.59
CA TYR A 180 -6.21 1.64 -21.53
C TYR A 180 -5.42 1.43 -22.84
N ALA A 181 -5.92 0.61 -23.77
CA ALA A 181 -5.35 0.53 -25.12
C ALA A 181 -5.66 1.75 -26.00
N ARG A 182 -6.66 2.58 -25.62
CA ARG A 182 -7.17 3.70 -26.42
C ARG A 182 -7.40 4.96 -25.55
N PRO A 183 -6.34 5.56 -24.98
CA PRO A 183 -6.42 6.85 -24.30
C PRO A 183 -6.97 7.94 -25.22
N ILE A 184 -7.89 8.75 -24.69
CA ILE A 184 -8.44 9.95 -25.33
C ILE A 184 -7.49 11.11 -25.01
N GLU A 185 -6.37 11.13 -25.71
CA GLU A 185 -5.28 12.06 -25.45
C GLU A 185 -5.66 13.54 -25.63
N GLY A 186 -5.10 14.39 -24.77
CA GLY A 186 -5.32 15.83 -24.79
C GLY A 186 -6.71 16.26 -24.35
N LEU A 187 -7.46 15.40 -23.64
CA LEU A 187 -8.76 15.73 -23.08
C LEU A 187 -8.82 15.32 -21.61
N SER A 188 -9.00 16.28 -20.72
CA SER A 188 -9.27 16.07 -19.30
C SER A 188 -10.35 17.02 -18.77
N ALA A 189 -10.95 16.68 -17.64
CA ALA A 189 -11.92 17.52 -16.95
C ALA A 189 -11.46 17.74 -15.51
N LEU A 190 -11.48 18.99 -15.05
CA LEU A 190 -11.25 19.35 -13.66
C LEU A 190 -12.61 19.44 -12.95
N VAL A 191 -12.78 18.65 -11.90
CA VAL A 191 -14.07 18.46 -11.21
C VAL A 191 -13.92 18.84 -9.74
N ASP A 192 -14.85 19.66 -9.22
CA ASP A 192 -15.02 19.88 -7.78
C ASP A 192 -15.85 18.73 -7.21
N LEU A 193 -15.22 17.85 -6.43
CA LEU A 193 -15.85 16.66 -5.87
C LEU A 193 -16.86 16.95 -4.75
N ASN A 194 -16.85 18.14 -4.14
CA ASN A 194 -17.88 18.48 -3.16
C ASN A 194 -19.21 18.77 -3.85
N SER A 195 -19.17 19.48 -4.97
CA SER A 195 -20.35 19.88 -5.75
C SER A 195 -20.68 18.92 -6.90
N MET A 196 -19.73 18.08 -7.30
CA MET A 196 -19.74 17.29 -8.53
C MET A 196 -19.91 18.16 -9.79
N GLU A 197 -19.39 19.38 -9.74
CA GLU A 197 -19.37 20.34 -10.85
C GLU A 197 -18.12 20.14 -11.71
N VAL A 198 -18.30 20.01 -13.02
CA VAL A 198 -17.19 20.09 -13.98
C VAL A 198 -16.80 21.56 -14.11
N MET A 199 -15.71 21.96 -13.44
CA MET A 199 -15.25 23.34 -13.41
C MET A 199 -14.65 23.79 -14.73
N ARG A 200 -13.96 22.86 -15.41
CA ARG A 200 -13.24 23.14 -16.66
C ARG A 200 -13.03 21.86 -17.45
N VAL A 201 -13.18 21.94 -18.77
CA VAL A 201 -12.72 20.92 -19.72
C VAL A 201 -11.45 21.40 -20.41
N ASP A 202 -10.36 20.67 -20.22
CA ASP A 202 -9.07 20.93 -20.83
C ASP A 202 -8.95 20.13 -22.15
N ASP A 203 -9.15 20.81 -23.29
CA ASP A 203 -9.04 20.23 -24.64
C ASP A 203 -7.80 20.78 -25.38
N TYR A 204 -6.70 20.03 -25.35
CA TYR A 204 -5.41 20.38 -25.97
C TYR A 204 -5.31 20.01 -27.45
N GLY A 205 -6.43 19.62 -28.07
CA GLY A 205 -6.49 19.20 -29.46
C GLY A 205 -6.64 17.69 -29.63
N ALA A 206 -7.25 17.29 -30.74
CA ALA A 206 -7.54 15.90 -31.03
C ALA A 206 -6.29 15.17 -31.55
N ILE A 207 -5.79 14.23 -30.74
CA ILE A 207 -4.79 13.25 -31.17
C ILE A 207 -5.52 11.98 -31.62
N PRO A 208 -5.09 11.32 -32.72
CA PRO A 208 -5.75 10.11 -33.18
C PRO A 208 -5.70 9.00 -32.13
N LEU A 209 -6.83 8.33 -31.92
CA LEU A 209 -6.89 7.17 -31.03
C LEU A 209 -5.98 6.05 -31.55
N PRO A 210 -5.28 5.34 -30.66
CA PRO A 210 -4.61 4.09 -31.02
C PRO A 210 -5.57 3.13 -31.75
N PRO A 211 -5.14 2.53 -32.87
CA PRO A 211 -6.03 1.79 -33.76
C PRO A 211 -6.25 0.33 -33.33
N LYS A 212 -5.45 -0.20 -32.40
CA LYS A 212 -5.52 -1.59 -31.97
C LYS A 212 -6.15 -1.69 -30.58
N ALA A 213 -6.92 -2.75 -30.36
CA ALA A 213 -7.30 -3.17 -29.02
C ALA A 213 -6.08 -3.73 -28.26
N GLY A 214 -6.21 -3.83 -26.94
CA GLY A 214 -5.19 -4.40 -26.04
C GLY A 214 -5.80 -5.43 -25.10
N ASN A 215 -6.70 -6.28 -25.61
CA ASN A 215 -7.47 -7.22 -24.80
C ASN A 215 -6.63 -8.43 -24.39
N TYR A 216 -6.65 -8.72 -23.09
CA TYR A 216 -5.90 -9.80 -22.46
C TYR A 216 -6.81 -10.86 -21.79
N ALA A 217 -8.10 -10.58 -21.63
CA ALA A 217 -9.03 -11.52 -21.03
C ALA A 217 -9.19 -12.77 -21.91
N ALA A 218 -9.42 -13.92 -21.28
CA ALA A 218 -9.47 -15.21 -21.95
C ALA A 218 -10.49 -15.27 -23.11
N GLU A 219 -11.58 -14.50 -23.03
CA GLU A 219 -12.58 -14.42 -24.11
C GLU A 219 -12.05 -13.80 -25.42
N PHE A 220 -10.92 -13.09 -25.38
CA PHE A 220 -10.29 -12.46 -26.53
C PHE A 220 -9.02 -13.18 -27.02
N VAL A 221 -8.59 -14.23 -26.32
CA VAL A 221 -7.37 -14.98 -26.65
C VAL A 221 -7.75 -16.27 -27.37
N GLU A 222 -7.28 -16.43 -28.62
CA GLU A 222 -7.64 -17.59 -29.46
C GLU A 222 -6.77 -18.82 -29.19
N GLU A 223 -5.49 -18.62 -28.87
CA GLU A 223 -4.52 -19.70 -28.69
C GLU A 223 -3.94 -19.68 -27.27
N PHE A 224 -4.10 -20.80 -26.55
CA PHE A 224 -3.52 -21.02 -25.23
C PHE A 224 -2.44 -22.08 -25.28
N ARG A 225 -1.40 -21.92 -24.45
CA ARG A 225 -0.37 -22.95 -24.25
C ARG A 225 -0.99 -24.24 -23.71
N GLN A 226 -0.60 -25.38 -24.26
CA GLN A 226 -1.13 -26.71 -23.89
C GLN A 226 -0.09 -27.62 -23.22
N ASP A 227 1.11 -27.10 -22.94
CA ASP A 227 2.29 -27.85 -22.50
C ASP A 227 2.59 -27.74 -21.00
N LEU A 228 1.84 -26.91 -20.26
CA LEU A 228 1.95 -26.82 -18.80
C LEU A 228 1.32 -28.05 -18.13
N LYS A 229 2.12 -28.77 -17.34
CA LYS A 229 1.65 -29.88 -16.50
C LYS A 229 1.19 -29.36 -15.14
N PRO A 230 0.22 -30.01 -14.48
CA PRO A 230 -0.21 -29.64 -13.13
C PRO A 230 0.95 -29.64 -12.12
N LEU A 231 0.96 -28.65 -11.23
CA LEU A 231 1.83 -28.55 -10.06
C LEU A 231 0.93 -28.46 -8.82
N GLU A 232 0.91 -29.50 -8.01
CA GLU A 232 0.09 -29.56 -6.80
C GLU A 232 0.95 -29.34 -5.55
N ILE A 233 0.51 -28.43 -4.68
CA ILE A 233 1.11 -28.15 -3.37
C ILE A 233 0.07 -28.52 -2.32
N THR A 234 0.35 -29.52 -1.49
CA THR A 234 -0.59 -30.03 -0.48
C THR A 234 0.12 -30.19 0.86
N GLN A 235 -0.61 -29.96 1.97
CA GLN A 235 -0.13 -30.32 3.31
C GLN A 235 -1.12 -31.31 3.95
N PRO A 236 -0.88 -32.63 3.83
CA PRO A 236 -1.87 -33.64 4.23
C PRO A 236 -2.18 -33.66 5.73
N GLU A 237 -1.34 -33.05 6.56
CA GLU A 237 -1.51 -32.92 8.01
C GLU A 237 -1.88 -31.47 8.42
N GLY A 238 -2.25 -30.64 7.45
CA GLY A 238 -2.54 -29.22 7.64
C GLY A 238 -1.29 -28.33 7.74
N PRO A 239 -1.48 -27.01 7.90
CA PRO A 239 -0.40 -26.06 8.03
C PRO A 239 0.28 -26.12 9.41
N SER A 240 1.55 -25.72 9.46
CA SER A 240 2.36 -25.66 10.69
C SER A 240 2.14 -24.38 11.50
N PHE A 241 1.37 -23.42 10.98
CA PHE A 241 0.98 -22.22 11.71
C PHE A 241 -0.31 -22.46 12.50
N ARG A 242 -0.52 -21.64 13.53
CA ARG A 242 -1.79 -21.56 14.25
C ARG A 242 -2.30 -20.14 14.23
N VAL A 243 -3.62 -20.00 14.13
CA VAL A 243 -4.32 -18.71 14.18
C VAL A 243 -5.29 -18.70 15.34
N ASP A 244 -5.20 -17.67 16.18
CA ASP A 244 -6.16 -17.36 17.24
C ASP A 244 -6.61 -15.90 17.12
N GLY A 245 -7.86 -15.68 16.73
CA GLY A 245 -8.33 -14.35 16.35
C GLY A 245 -7.53 -13.84 15.14
N HIS A 246 -6.81 -12.74 15.38
CA HIS A 246 -5.83 -12.14 14.46
C HIS A 246 -4.38 -12.50 14.80
N GLY A 247 -4.14 -13.23 15.91
CA GLY A 247 -2.82 -13.67 16.33
C GLY A 247 -2.37 -14.90 15.56
N VAL A 248 -1.10 -14.91 15.15
CA VAL A 248 -0.47 -15.97 14.38
C VAL A 248 0.77 -16.46 15.11
N THR A 249 0.92 -17.77 15.19
CA THR A 249 2.18 -18.42 15.62
C THR A 249 2.68 -19.39 14.57
N TRP A 250 3.95 -19.29 14.18
CA TRP A 250 4.56 -20.21 13.20
C TRP A 250 6.06 -20.28 13.41
N GLN A 251 6.63 -21.49 13.55
CA GLN A 251 8.09 -21.70 13.64
C GLN A 251 8.80 -20.68 14.56
N LYS A 252 8.26 -20.51 15.78
CA LYS A 252 8.70 -19.54 16.82
C LYS A 252 8.33 -18.08 16.56
N TRP A 253 7.88 -17.69 15.38
CA TRP A 253 7.31 -16.37 15.16
C TRP A 253 5.96 -16.22 15.87
N HIS A 254 5.74 -15.05 16.45
CA HIS A 254 4.48 -14.57 16.98
C HIS A 254 4.21 -13.21 16.33
N LEU A 255 3.00 -13.00 15.81
CA LEU A 255 2.59 -11.72 15.20
C LEU A 255 1.07 -11.58 15.25
N ARG A 256 0.55 -10.38 14.99
CA ARG A 256 -0.88 -10.12 14.81
C ARG A 256 -1.17 -9.42 13.50
N ILE A 257 -2.20 -9.88 12.79
CA ILE A 257 -2.61 -9.34 11.49
C ILE A 257 -3.69 -8.27 11.69
N GLY A 258 -3.35 -7.02 11.38
CA GLY A 258 -4.27 -5.89 11.30
C GLY A 258 -4.57 -5.49 9.85
N PHE A 259 -5.53 -4.59 9.68
CA PHE A 259 -5.89 -4.06 8.37
C PHE A 259 -6.51 -2.65 8.49
N THR A 260 -6.15 -1.73 7.61
CA THR A 260 -6.74 -0.38 7.55
C THR A 260 -7.08 0.01 6.10
N PRO A 261 -8.09 0.88 5.86
CA PRO A 261 -8.43 1.34 4.51
C PRO A 261 -7.31 2.14 3.86
N ARG A 262 -6.36 2.70 4.63
CA ARG A 262 -5.21 3.47 4.11
C ARG A 262 -4.03 2.61 3.78
N GLU A 263 -3.63 1.74 4.70
CA GLU A 263 -2.34 1.02 4.63
C GLU A 263 -2.51 -0.38 4.05
N GLY A 264 -3.74 -0.92 4.04
CA GLY A 264 -4.00 -2.33 3.76
C GLY A 264 -3.51 -3.19 4.93
N LEU A 265 -2.74 -4.22 4.62
CA LEU A 265 -2.17 -5.15 5.60
C LEU A 265 -1.23 -4.45 6.61
N VAL A 266 -1.52 -4.62 7.90
CA VAL A 266 -0.67 -4.14 9.02
C VAL A 266 -0.21 -5.34 9.84
N LEU A 267 1.07 -5.34 10.22
CA LEU A 267 1.63 -6.34 11.13
C LEU A 267 1.87 -5.71 12.49
N HIS A 268 1.43 -6.37 13.56
CA HIS A 268 1.66 -5.92 14.92
C HIS A 268 2.38 -6.97 15.76
N THR A 269 3.08 -6.48 16.79
CA THR A 269 3.68 -7.27 17.88
C THR A 269 4.47 -8.48 17.37
N VAL A 270 5.29 -8.27 16.35
CA VAL A 270 6.16 -9.29 15.77
C VAL A 270 7.26 -9.62 16.79
N GLY A 271 7.30 -10.88 17.20
CA GLY A 271 8.31 -11.42 18.11
C GLY A 271 8.75 -12.82 17.71
N TYR A 272 9.88 -13.24 18.27
CA TYR A 272 10.46 -14.56 18.04
C TYR A 272 10.69 -15.28 19.37
N GLU A 273 10.19 -16.50 19.47
CA GLU A 273 10.33 -17.33 20.66
C GLU A 273 11.72 -17.96 20.74
N ASP A 274 12.44 -17.60 21.79
CA ASP A 274 13.79 -18.07 22.07
C ASP A 274 13.89 -18.42 23.55
N GLN A 275 14.22 -19.69 23.84
CA GLN A 275 14.34 -20.24 25.20
C GLN A 275 13.09 -20.00 26.07
N GLY A 276 11.90 -20.17 25.49
CA GLY A 276 10.61 -20.02 26.20
C GLY A 276 10.19 -18.57 26.45
N ARG A 277 10.90 -17.59 25.88
CA ARG A 277 10.53 -16.16 25.91
C ARG A 277 10.27 -15.66 24.49
N VAL A 278 9.14 -15.00 24.29
CA VAL A 278 8.90 -14.24 23.04
C VAL A 278 9.69 -12.93 23.12
N ARG A 279 10.68 -12.80 22.24
CA ARG A 279 11.55 -11.62 22.14
C ARG A 279 10.99 -10.69 21.06
N PRO A 280 10.61 -9.45 21.38
CA PRO A 280 10.04 -8.55 20.38
C PRO A 280 11.08 -8.16 19.31
N VAL A 281 10.60 -7.90 18.09
CA VAL A 281 11.40 -7.48 16.94
C VAL A 281 10.82 -6.21 16.31
N LEU A 282 9.53 -6.24 15.95
CA LEU A 282 8.77 -5.10 15.40
C LEU A 282 7.48 -4.95 16.21
N TYR A 283 7.20 -3.74 16.70
CA TYR A 283 5.91 -3.44 17.31
C TYR A 283 4.80 -3.27 16.25
N ARG A 284 5.11 -2.57 15.16
CA ARG A 284 4.17 -2.31 14.06
C ARG A 284 4.91 -2.17 12.73
N ALA A 285 4.40 -2.77 11.66
CA ALA A 285 4.91 -2.60 10.30
C ALA A 285 3.76 -2.47 9.29
N ALA A 286 3.81 -1.45 8.43
CA ALA A 286 2.81 -1.22 7.39
C ALA A 286 3.34 -0.29 6.29
N LEU A 287 2.67 -0.30 5.13
CA LEU A 287 2.83 0.75 4.12
C LEU A 287 2.23 2.05 4.67
N SER A 288 3.06 3.03 4.98
CA SER A 288 2.61 4.34 5.46
C SER A 288 2.15 5.24 4.31
N ASP A 289 2.87 5.20 3.19
CA ASP A 289 2.43 5.84 1.95
C ASP A 289 3.12 5.24 0.71
N MET A 290 2.61 5.57 -0.47
CA MET A 290 3.20 5.22 -1.75
C MET A 290 2.91 6.31 -2.77
N VAL A 291 3.86 6.59 -3.65
CA VAL A 291 3.67 7.62 -4.68
C VAL A 291 4.25 7.23 -6.03
N VAL A 292 3.53 7.58 -7.09
CA VAL A 292 3.85 7.23 -8.48
C VAL A 292 4.02 8.48 -9.35
N PRO A 293 5.20 9.15 -9.32
CA PRO A 293 5.46 10.32 -10.17
C PRO A 293 5.75 9.93 -11.62
N TYR A 294 5.08 10.60 -12.56
CA TYR A 294 5.33 10.48 -14.00
C TYR A 294 6.27 11.58 -14.52
N GLY A 295 7.09 11.23 -15.51
CA GLY A 295 8.15 12.09 -16.05
C GLY A 295 7.79 12.91 -17.29
N ASP A 296 6.53 12.90 -17.73
CA ASP A 296 6.10 13.65 -18.92
C ASP A 296 5.69 15.10 -18.54
N PRO A 297 6.32 16.13 -19.14
CA PRO A 297 6.09 17.53 -18.76
C PRO A 297 4.93 18.19 -19.50
N SER A 298 4.25 17.50 -20.40
CA SER A 298 3.17 18.09 -21.21
C SER A 298 1.95 18.45 -20.35
N LYS A 299 1.12 19.36 -20.89
CA LYS A 299 0.06 20.06 -20.14
C LYS A 299 -0.96 19.14 -19.48
N ASP A 300 -1.20 17.96 -20.04
CA ASP A 300 -2.14 17.00 -19.47
C ASP A 300 -1.49 16.06 -18.44
N HIS A 301 -0.17 15.90 -18.48
CA HIS A 301 0.51 14.77 -17.80
C HIS A 301 1.38 15.16 -16.61
N TYR A 302 1.87 16.40 -16.51
CA TYR A 302 2.76 16.81 -15.41
C TYR A 302 2.15 16.64 -14.01
N ARG A 303 0.81 16.59 -13.93
CA ARG A 303 0.07 16.41 -12.67
C ARG A 303 0.04 14.98 -12.17
N LYS A 304 0.36 13.97 -12.99
CA LYS A 304 0.29 12.55 -12.64
C LYS A 304 1.35 12.19 -11.59
N ASN A 305 0.97 12.26 -10.33
CA ASN A 305 1.79 11.92 -9.17
C ASN A 305 0.84 11.38 -8.10
N ALA A 306 0.32 10.18 -8.32
CA ALA A 306 -0.73 9.56 -7.51
C ALA A 306 -0.16 9.06 -6.17
N PHE A 307 -0.78 9.40 -5.05
CA PHE A 307 -0.34 8.97 -3.72
C PHE A 307 -1.25 7.82 -3.30
N ASP A 308 -0.97 6.62 -3.77
CA ASP A 308 -2.01 5.57 -3.83
C ASP A 308 -2.58 5.18 -2.46
N ALA A 309 -1.76 5.23 -1.41
CA ALA A 309 -2.23 5.04 -0.04
C ALA A 309 -2.89 6.32 0.51
N GLY A 310 -2.19 7.46 0.44
CA GLY A 310 -2.62 8.73 1.04
C GLY A 310 -3.74 9.50 0.34
N GLU A 311 -4.04 9.25 -0.94
CA GLU A 311 -5.07 9.93 -1.75
C GLU A 311 -6.24 9.01 -2.14
N TYR A 312 -6.06 7.69 -2.24
CA TYR A 312 -7.12 6.75 -2.63
C TYR A 312 -7.39 5.65 -1.61
N GLY A 313 -6.39 5.28 -0.81
CA GLY A 313 -6.54 4.22 0.17
C GLY A 313 -6.38 2.83 -0.39
N ILE A 314 -5.13 2.40 -0.52
CA ILE A 314 -4.79 1.10 -1.10
C ILE A 314 -5.44 -0.08 -0.36
N GLY A 315 -5.73 0.07 0.94
CA GLY A 315 -6.46 -0.93 1.71
C GLY A 315 -7.93 -1.07 1.28
N SER A 316 -8.62 0.04 1.03
CA SER A 316 -9.99 0.03 0.47
C SER A 316 -10.04 -0.55 -0.95
N LEU A 317 -8.90 -0.57 -1.65
CA LEU A 317 -8.74 -1.06 -3.01
C LEU A 317 -8.20 -2.50 -3.07
N THR A 318 -8.12 -3.17 -1.92
CA THR A 318 -7.66 -4.57 -1.83
C THR A 318 -8.64 -5.53 -2.49
N ASN A 319 -8.11 -6.51 -3.22
CA ASN A 319 -8.88 -7.53 -3.90
C ASN A 319 -9.32 -8.63 -2.93
N SER A 320 -10.42 -9.31 -3.26
CA SER A 320 -10.76 -10.60 -2.67
C SER A 320 -9.97 -11.71 -3.36
N LEU A 321 -9.04 -12.32 -2.63
CA LEU A 321 -8.11 -13.31 -3.19
C LEU A 321 -8.78 -14.70 -3.35
N MET A 322 -8.56 -15.33 -4.50
CA MET A 322 -9.14 -16.60 -4.88
C MET A 322 -8.18 -17.77 -4.68
N LEU A 323 -8.64 -18.81 -3.97
CA LEU A 323 -7.91 -20.05 -3.74
C LEU A 323 -7.55 -20.74 -5.06
N GLY A 324 -6.29 -21.15 -5.20
CA GLY A 324 -5.77 -21.84 -6.38
C GLY A 324 -5.39 -20.90 -7.54
N CYS A 325 -5.73 -19.62 -7.46
CA CYS A 325 -5.38 -18.62 -8.47
C CYS A 325 -4.37 -17.60 -7.90
N ASP A 326 -4.79 -16.80 -6.93
CA ASP A 326 -3.92 -15.79 -6.31
C ASP A 326 -2.99 -16.41 -5.26
N CYS A 327 -3.51 -17.39 -4.52
CA CYS A 327 -2.79 -18.13 -3.48
C CYS A 327 -2.95 -19.64 -3.67
N LEU A 328 -1.81 -20.35 -3.69
CA LEU A 328 -1.74 -21.80 -3.97
C LEU A 328 -1.16 -22.55 -2.76
N GLY A 329 -1.75 -23.71 -2.44
CA GLY A 329 -1.39 -24.52 -1.28
C GLY A 329 -2.49 -24.54 -0.21
N GLU A 330 -2.11 -24.76 1.04
CA GLU A 330 -3.04 -24.68 2.18
C GLU A 330 -3.10 -23.24 2.69
N ILE A 331 -4.23 -22.56 2.43
CA ILE A 331 -4.37 -21.12 2.68
C ILE A 331 -5.30 -20.85 3.86
N TYR A 332 -4.89 -19.94 4.74
CA TYR A 332 -5.75 -19.26 5.69
C TYR A 332 -6.02 -17.83 5.21
N TYR A 333 -7.29 -17.41 5.23
CA TYR A 333 -7.67 -16.07 4.83
C TYR A 333 -8.10 -15.23 6.03
N PHE A 334 -7.75 -13.95 6.01
CA PHE A 334 -8.38 -12.93 6.86
C PHE A 334 -9.23 -12.02 5.98
N ASP A 335 -10.47 -11.80 6.41
CA ASP A 335 -11.35 -10.78 5.84
C ASP A 335 -10.97 -9.40 6.40
N ALA A 336 -11.29 -8.36 5.64
CA ALA A 336 -11.14 -6.98 6.09
C ALA A 336 -12.50 -6.29 6.12
N THR A 337 -12.90 -5.75 7.28
CA THR A 337 -14.12 -4.94 7.41
C THR A 337 -13.75 -3.47 7.47
N LEU A 338 -14.37 -2.67 6.59
CA LEU A 338 -14.09 -1.24 6.38
C LEU A 338 -15.40 -0.45 6.37
N ASN A 339 -15.32 0.88 6.38
CA ASN A 339 -16.47 1.75 6.21
C ASN A 339 -16.68 2.17 4.75
N ASP A 340 -17.94 2.30 4.34
CA ASP A 340 -18.33 3.04 3.13
C ASP A 340 -18.35 4.56 3.39
N GLY A 341 -18.53 5.34 2.32
CA GLY A 341 -18.59 6.81 2.37
C GLY A 341 -19.76 7.37 3.18
N ARG A 342 -20.73 6.55 3.59
CA ARG A 342 -21.90 6.93 4.41
C ARG A 342 -21.81 6.39 5.84
N GLY A 343 -20.71 5.73 6.21
CA GLY A 343 -20.47 5.20 7.55
C GLY A 343 -21.14 3.83 7.79
N GLY A 344 -21.65 3.18 6.75
CA GLY A 344 -21.98 1.77 6.78
C GLY A 344 -20.72 0.92 6.75
N ALA A 345 -20.80 -0.34 7.20
CA ALA A 345 -19.69 -1.28 7.14
C ALA A 345 -19.83 -2.20 5.91
N PHE A 346 -18.72 -2.49 5.24
CA PHE A 346 -18.63 -3.55 4.23
C PHE A 346 -17.41 -4.43 4.49
N THR A 347 -17.44 -5.65 3.99
CA THR A 347 -16.36 -6.63 4.16
C THR A 347 -15.77 -6.99 2.81
N ILE A 348 -14.44 -6.95 2.72
CA ILE A 348 -13.65 -7.55 1.64
C ILE A 348 -13.33 -8.98 2.09
N PRO A 349 -14.03 -10.00 1.57
CA PRO A 349 -13.69 -11.38 1.90
C PRO A 349 -12.31 -11.71 1.33
N ASN A 350 -11.56 -12.55 2.04
CA ASN A 350 -10.24 -13.02 1.62
C ASN A 350 -9.24 -11.90 1.28
N ALA A 351 -9.29 -10.78 2.02
CA ALA A 351 -8.43 -9.62 1.79
C ALA A 351 -6.95 -9.89 2.02
N VAL A 352 -6.64 -10.76 3.00
CA VAL A 352 -5.27 -11.20 3.29
C VAL A 352 -5.21 -12.71 3.17
N CYS A 353 -4.23 -13.18 2.42
CA CYS A 353 -3.88 -14.59 2.30
C CYS A 353 -2.66 -14.89 3.16
N MET A 354 -2.70 -16.01 3.88
CA MET A 354 -1.59 -16.51 4.68
C MET A 354 -1.36 -18.01 4.43
N HIS A 355 -0.12 -18.40 4.17
CA HIS A 355 0.28 -19.79 4.00
C HIS A 355 1.77 -19.98 4.35
N GLU A 356 2.23 -21.22 4.46
CA GLU A 356 3.67 -21.51 4.49
C GLU A 356 4.09 -22.18 3.18
N GLU A 357 5.30 -21.91 2.74
CA GLU A 357 5.87 -22.56 1.55
C GLU A 357 7.31 -23.00 1.78
N ASP A 358 7.72 -24.00 1.00
CA ASP A 358 9.12 -24.42 0.94
C ASP A 358 9.98 -23.30 0.34
N TYR A 359 11.17 -23.11 0.90
CA TYR A 359 12.14 -22.13 0.40
C TYR A 359 13.53 -22.76 0.24
N GLY A 360 13.59 -23.94 -0.38
CA GLY A 360 14.86 -24.57 -0.71
C GLY A 360 15.70 -24.98 0.50
N ILE A 361 17.01 -24.74 0.45
CA ILE A 361 17.97 -25.15 1.49
C ILE A 361 18.12 -24.03 2.52
N LEU A 362 17.91 -24.33 3.80
CA LEU A 362 18.19 -23.43 4.91
C LEU A 362 19.69 -23.37 5.20
N TRP A 363 20.29 -24.53 5.43
CA TRP A 363 21.74 -24.67 5.59
C TRP A 363 22.18 -26.07 5.16
N LYS A 364 23.44 -26.17 4.71
CA LYS A 364 24.07 -27.41 4.30
C LYS A 364 25.56 -27.36 4.59
N HIS A 365 26.13 -28.47 5.05
CA HIS A 365 27.56 -28.62 5.20
C HIS A 365 28.01 -30.03 4.80
N THR A 366 29.19 -30.12 4.18
CA THR A 366 29.86 -31.38 3.88
C THR A 366 31.26 -31.32 4.47
N ASP A 367 31.54 -32.15 5.47
CA ASP A 367 32.87 -32.29 6.02
C ASP A 367 33.66 -33.28 5.15
N TRP A 368 34.60 -32.75 4.36
CA TRP A 368 35.41 -33.56 3.44
C TRP A 368 36.36 -34.54 4.15
N ARG A 369 36.69 -34.32 5.43
CA ARG A 369 37.57 -35.22 6.19
C ARG A 369 36.84 -36.48 6.63
N THR A 370 35.56 -36.36 6.98
CA THR A 370 34.73 -37.47 7.46
C THR A 370 33.79 -38.00 6.39
N GLY A 371 33.54 -37.22 5.33
CA GLY A 371 32.51 -37.50 4.31
C GLY A 371 31.09 -37.21 4.78
N HIS A 372 30.90 -36.70 6.00
CA HIS A 372 29.57 -36.48 6.56
C HIS A 372 28.87 -35.26 5.92
N VAL A 373 27.57 -35.39 5.65
CA VAL A 373 26.74 -34.35 5.03
C VAL A 373 25.53 -34.06 5.91
N GLU A 374 25.35 -32.79 6.25
CA GLU A 374 24.17 -32.28 6.92
C GLU A 374 23.42 -31.31 6.00
N VAL A 375 22.09 -31.40 5.98
CA VAL A 375 21.22 -30.50 5.22
C VAL A 375 19.90 -30.28 5.95
N ARG A 376 19.41 -29.04 5.97
CA ARG A 376 18.04 -28.71 6.39
C ARG A 376 17.38 -27.87 5.31
N ARG A 377 16.10 -28.13 5.07
CA ARG A 377 15.28 -27.31 4.17
C ARG A 377 14.77 -26.07 4.91
N SER A 378 14.56 -25.00 4.17
CA SER A 378 13.93 -23.78 4.67
C SER A 378 12.45 -23.80 4.33
N ARG A 379 11.67 -23.12 5.17
CA ARG A 379 10.31 -22.70 4.88
C ARG A 379 10.17 -21.22 5.21
N ARG A 380 9.17 -20.58 4.61
CA ARG A 380 8.74 -19.24 5.01
C ARG A 380 7.24 -19.18 5.19
N LEU A 381 6.79 -18.41 6.18
CA LEU A 381 5.40 -17.96 6.27
C LEU A 381 5.23 -16.78 5.34
N VAL A 382 4.19 -16.80 4.51
CA VAL A 382 3.78 -15.73 3.61
C VAL A 382 2.52 -15.11 4.18
N VAL A 383 2.50 -13.78 4.30
CA VAL A 383 1.30 -12.98 4.61
C VAL A 383 1.17 -11.91 3.53
N SER A 384 0.09 -11.93 2.75
CA SER A 384 -0.01 -11.07 1.57
C SER A 384 -1.39 -10.51 1.31
N SER A 385 -1.42 -9.33 0.68
CA SER A 385 -2.62 -8.71 0.10
C SER A 385 -2.30 -8.16 -1.29
N ILE A 386 -3.30 -8.09 -2.16
CA ILE A 386 -3.16 -7.50 -3.51
C ILE A 386 -4.18 -6.37 -3.64
N ALA A 387 -3.75 -5.20 -4.12
CA ALA A 387 -4.63 -4.05 -4.34
C ALA A 387 -4.59 -3.56 -5.79
N THR A 388 -5.74 -3.13 -6.31
CA THR A 388 -5.88 -2.55 -7.65
C THR A 388 -6.11 -1.05 -7.53
N VAL A 389 -5.17 -0.26 -8.04
CA VAL A 389 -5.29 1.21 -8.08
C VAL A 389 -5.37 1.66 -9.52
N GLY A 390 -6.59 1.87 -9.99
CA GLY A 390 -6.87 2.23 -11.38
C GLY A 390 -6.35 1.16 -12.35
N ASN A 391 -5.22 1.46 -12.99
CA ASN A 391 -4.57 0.60 -13.98
C ASN A 391 -3.56 -0.40 -13.39
N TYR A 392 -3.07 -0.20 -12.16
CA TYR A 392 -2.01 -1.04 -11.57
C TYR A 392 -2.53 -2.02 -10.52
N GLU A 393 -1.83 -3.14 -10.41
CA GLU A 393 -1.95 -4.08 -9.30
C GLU A 393 -0.64 -4.15 -8.51
N TYR A 394 -0.77 -4.06 -7.18
CA TYR A 394 0.33 -4.17 -6.23
C TYR A 394 0.09 -5.33 -5.28
N GLY A 395 0.94 -6.36 -5.35
CA GLY A 395 0.97 -7.44 -4.37
C GLY A 395 2.01 -7.16 -3.28
N PHE A 396 1.58 -7.07 -2.03
CA PHE A 396 2.43 -6.85 -0.85
C PHE A 396 2.64 -8.17 -0.12
N PHE A 397 3.87 -8.69 -0.09
CA PHE A 397 4.19 -9.99 0.49
C PHE A 397 5.18 -9.83 1.64
N TRP A 398 4.72 -10.12 2.86
CA TRP A 398 5.58 -10.27 4.02
C TRP A 398 5.98 -11.72 4.20
N TYR A 399 7.27 -11.95 4.36
CA TYR A 399 7.86 -13.27 4.54
C TYR A 399 8.57 -13.35 5.89
N PHE A 400 8.31 -14.43 6.62
CA PHE A 400 9.02 -14.78 7.86
C PHE A 400 9.74 -16.10 7.67
N TYR A 401 11.04 -16.13 7.89
CA TYR A 401 11.90 -17.28 7.64
C TYR A 401 12.30 -18.00 8.93
N GLN A 402 12.67 -19.28 8.82
CA GLN A 402 13.09 -20.09 9.97
C GLN A 402 14.43 -19.63 10.60
N ASP A 403 15.27 -18.91 9.84
CA ASP A 403 16.53 -18.33 10.34
C ASP A 403 16.33 -17.02 11.11
N GLY A 404 15.08 -16.57 11.23
CA GLY A 404 14.75 -15.33 11.90
C GLY A 404 14.77 -14.11 10.97
N THR A 405 14.89 -14.25 9.65
CA THR A 405 14.76 -13.15 8.68
C THR A 405 13.29 -12.73 8.47
N ILE A 406 13.06 -11.42 8.31
CA ILE A 406 11.81 -10.84 7.80
C ILE A 406 12.13 -10.18 6.45
N GLN A 407 11.31 -10.44 5.44
CA GLN A 407 11.41 -9.80 4.13
C GLN A 407 10.07 -9.22 3.72
N LEU A 408 10.10 -8.08 3.06
CA LEU A 408 9.00 -7.55 2.28
C LEU A 408 9.36 -7.66 0.80
N GLU A 409 8.43 -8.17 0.00
CA GLU A 409 8.51 -8.13 -1.46
C GLU A 409 7.24 -7.47 -2.01
N ILE A 410 7.41 -6.62 -3.01
CA ILE A 410 6.30 -5.96 -3.70
C ILE A 410 6.35 -6.40 -5.15
N LYS A 411 5.23 -6.95 -5.64
CA LYS A 411 5.08 -7.38 -7.02
C LYS A 411 4.17 -6.39 -7.74
N LEU A 412 4.73 -5.68 -8.70
CA LEU A 412 4.00 -4.73 -9.54
C LEU A 412 3.57 -5.45 -10.81
N THR A 413 2.27 -5.40 -11.10
CA THR A 413 1.68 -5.93 -12.33
C THR A 413 0.53 -5.02 -12.76
N GLY A 414 -0.33 -5.53 -13.64
CA GLY A 414 -1.46 -4.80 -14.19
C GLY A 414 -1.15 -4.18 -15.54
N ILE A 415 -1.71 -3.01 -15.76
CA ILE A 415 -1.65 -2.30 -17.03
C ILE A 415 -0.87 -1.01 -16.81
N ILE A 416 0.12 -0.73 -17.65
CA ILE A 416 0.81 0.55 -17.62
C ILE A 416 -0.17 1.69 -17.94
N ASN A 417 -0.07 2.83 -17.25
CA ASN A 417 -0.84 4.01 -17.65
C ASN A 417 -0.39 4.47 -19.05
N THR A 418 -1.36 4.77 -19.91
CA THR A 418 -1.10 5.08 -21.31
C THR A 418 -1.56 6.48 -21.70
N ALA A 419 -0.93 6.98 -22.76
CA ALA A 419 -1.21 8.24 -23.41
C ALA A 419 -1.24 8.01 -24.93
N GLY A 420 -1.96 8.86 -25.66
CA GLY A 420 -1.86 8.91 -27.11
C GLY A 420 -0.61 9.65 -27.55
N ILE A 421 -0.12 9.39 -28.76
CA ILE A 421 0.97 10.15 -29.35
C ILE A 421 0.65 10.52 -30.81
N PRO A 422 0.98 11.73 -31.29
CA PRO A 422 0.82 12.08 -32.69
C PRO A 422 1.58 11.15 -33.64
N SER A 423 1.06 11.01 -34.86
CA SER A 423 1.68 10.15 -35.87
C SER A 423 3.07 10.65 -36.26
N GLY A 424 4.05 9.75 -36.26
CA GLY A 424 5.44 10.06 -36.64
C GLY A 424 6.29 10.67 -35.53
N GLU A 425 5.74 10.90 -34.34
CA GLU A 425 6.51 11.38 -33.19
C GLU A 425 7.18 10.23 -32.43
N THR A 426 8.33 10.53 -31.82
CA THR A 426 9.04 9.63 -30.92
C THR A 426 9.09 10.26 -29.53
N PRO A 427 8.51 9.63 -28.50
CA PRO A 427 8.43 10.23 -27.18
C PRO A 427 9.80 10.20 -26.50
N ARG A 428 10.21 11.34 -25.94
CA ARG A 428 11.39 11.43 -25.07
C ARG A 428 11.12 10.91 -23.66
N TYR A 429 9.89 11.08 -23.18
CA TYR A 429 9.47 10.84 -21.78
C TYR A 429 8.62 9.57 -21.62
N GLY A 430 8.67 8.69 -22.61
CA GLY A 430 7.86 7.47 -22.65
C GLY A 430 8.38 6.48 -23.67
N THR A 431 7.69 5.36 -23.79
CA THR A 431 7.97 4.30 -24.75
C THR A 431 6.72 4.02 -25.57
N ILE A 432 6.87 3.94 -26.90
CA ILE A 432 5.80 3.47 -27.77
C ILE A 432 5.63 1.96 -27.55
N VAL A 433 4.46 1.54 -27.07
CA VAL A 433 4.15 0.14 -26.75
C VAL A 433 3.20 -0.51 -27.77
N ALA A 434 2.47 0.32 -28.53
CA ALA A 434 1.70 -0.07 -29.70
C ALA A 434 1.58 1.13 -30.66
N PRO A 435 1.11 0.98 -31.91
CA PRO A 435 0.92 2.11 -32.81
C PRO A 435 0.10 3.23 -32.15
N LEU A 436 0.67 4.44 -32.09
CA LEU A 436 0.09 5.63 -31.47
C LEU A 436 -0.17 5.54 -29.94
N LEU A 437 0.32 4.49 -29.26
CA LEU A 437 0.15 4.28 -27.83
C LEU A 437 1.49 4.44 -27.10
N ASN A 438 1.57 5.45 -26.24
CA ASN A 438 2.75 5.79 -25.46
C ASN A 438 2.53 5.42 -23.98
N ALA A 439 3.56 4.86 -23.35
CA ALA A 439 3.60 4.64 -21.91
C ALA A 439 4.65 5.57 -21.30
N HIS A 440 4.21 6.51 -20.48
CA HIS A 440 5.12 7.50 -19.87
C HIS A 440 6.04 6.86 -18.83
N ILE A 441 7.30 7.30 -18.81
CA ILE A 441 8.26 6.91 -17.78
C ILE A 441 7.75 7.40 -16.43
N HIS A 442 7.79 6.54 -15.42
CA HIS A 442 7.36 6.83 -14.06
C HIS A 442 8.17 6.00 -13.06
N GLN A 443 8.08 6.35 -11.78
CA GLN A 443 8.73 5.63 -10.68
C GLN A 443 7.66 5.20 -9.66
N HIS A 444 7.92 4.14 -8.92
CA HIS A 444 7.06 3.69 -7.82
C HIS A 444 7.86 3.76 -6.52
N PHE A 445 7.47 4.65 -5.61
CA PHE A 445 8.12 4.84 -4.32
C PHE A 445 7.21 4.37 -3.20
N PHE A 446 7.72 3.51 -2.33
CA PHE A 446 6.99 2.95 -1.21
C PHE A 446 7.63 3.40 0.10
N ASN A 447 6.83 3.88 1.04
CA ASN A 447 7.26 4.20 2.39
C ASN A 447 6.71 3.18 3.38
N PHE A 448 7.56 2.30 3.88
CA PHE A 448 7.20 1.36 4.94
C PHE A 448 7.61 1.90 6.30
N ARG A 449 6.64 2.09 7.19
CA ARG A 449 6.90 2.45 8.59
C ARG A 449 7.17 1.19 9.39
N LEU A 450 8.38 1.08 9.93
CA LEU A 450 8.79 0.01 10.84
C LEU A 450 8.98 0.57 12.26
N ASP A 451 7.99 0.37 13.12
CA ASP A 451 8.10 0.66 14.56
C ASP A 451 8.88 -0.47 15.22
N MET A 452 10.19 -0.25 15.38
CA MET A 452 11.11 -1.28 15.86
C MET A 452 10.97 -1.51 17.37
N SER A 453 11.17 -2.75 17.81
CA SER A 453 11.16 -3.11 19.23
C SER A 453 12.10 -4.27 19.51
N VAL A 454 13.33 -4.21 18.99
CA VAL A 454 14.33 -5.27 19.08
C VAL A 454 14.66 -5.53 20.55
N ASP A 455 14.20 -6.65 21.07
CA ASP A 455 14.29 -7.05 22.47
C ASP A 455 13.88 -5.96 23.49
N GLY A 456 12.92 -5.11 23.09
CA GLY A 456 12.36 -4.01 23.88
C GLY A 456 12.37 -2.68 23.12
N GLU A 457 11.83 -1.64 23.75
CA GLU A 457 11.55 -0.34 23.11
C GLU A 457 12.77 0.58 23.02
N ALA A 458 13.79 0.37 23.86
CA ALA A 458 15.00 1.19 23.90
C ALA A 458 15.97 0.81 22.78
N ASN A 459 15.64 1.21 21.54
CA ASN A 459 16.43 0.89 20.35
C ASN A 459 17.28 2.07 19.88
N THR A 460 18.35 1.77 19.15
CA THR A 460 19.21 2.75 18.47
C THR A 460 19.49 2.25 17.06
N ALA A 461 19.30 3.12 16.07
CA ALA A 461 19.68 2.85 14.69
C ALA A 461 21.15 3.20 14.45
N TYR A 462 21.85 2.34 13.71
CA TYR A 462 23.23 2.50 13.28
C TYR A 462 23.30 2.42 11.76
N GLU A 463 24.06 3.31 11.13
CA GLU A 463 24.54 3.10 9.77
C GLU A 463 25.84 2.32 9.82
N VAL A 464 25.98 1.29 8.99
CA VAL A 464 27.20 0.49 8.92
C VAL A 464 27.76 0.54 7.50
N ASN A 465 29.04 0.88 7.38
CA ASN A 465 29.78 0.91 6.13
C ASN A 465 30.97 -0.05 6.18
N THR A 466 31.31 -0.67 5.05
CA THR A 466 32.60 -1.36 4.89
C THR A 466 33.68 -0.34 4.58
N VAL A 467 34.80 -0.41 5.31
CA VAL A 467 35.95 0.50 5.18
C VAL A 467 37.21 -0.32 4.96
N ALA A 468 38.00 0.02 3.94
CA ALA A 468 39.33 -0.56 3.74
C ALA A 468 40.37 0.21 4.59
N GLU A 469 41.26 -0.52 5.25
CA GLU A 469 42.40 0.08 5.94
C GLU A 469 43.47 0.53 4.93
N PRO A 470 44.06 1.73 5.04
CA PRO A 470 45.22 2.12 4.24
C PRO A 470 46.38 1.10 4.36
N PRO A 471 47.24 0.98 3.32
CA PRO A 471 48.49 0.25 3.43
C PRO A 471 49.41 0.89 4.48
N GLY A 472 50.14 0.07 5.24
CA GLY A 472 51.05 0.57 6.27
C GLY A 472 51.70 -0.54 7.09
N PRO A 473 52.47 -0.21 8.14
CA PRO A 473 53.08 -1.19 9.03
C PRO A 473 52.08 -2.19 9.65
N ASP A 474 50.87 -1.71 9.97
CA ASP A 474 49.79 -2.51 10.56
C ASP A 474 48.91 -3.22 9.51
N ASN A 475 49.10 -2.90 8.22
CA ASN A 475 48.42 -3.54 7.08
C ASN A 475 49.42 -3.70 5.91
N PRO A 476 50.50 -4.48 6.08
CA PRO A 476 51.61 -4.55 5.12
C PRO A 476 51.23 -5.20 3.79
N HIS A 477 50.10 -5.89 3.73
CA HIS A 477 49.58 -6.57 2.54
C HIS A 477 48.34 -5.89 1.94
N ALA A 478 47.95 -4.72 2.46
CA ALA A 478 46.83 -3.91 1.94
C ALA A 478 45.50 -4.68 1.79
N ASN A 479 45.28 -5.71 2.61
CA ASN A 479 44.12 -6.59 2.49
C ASN A 479 43.07 -6.32 3.57
N ALA A 480 43.40 -5.57 4.62
CA ALA A 480 42.52 -5.35 5.76
C ALA A 480 41.34 -4.42 5.40
N PHE A 481 40.15 -4.80 5.88
CA PHE A 481 38.93 -4.00 5.86
C PHE A 481 38.07 -4.36 7.07
N TYR A 482 37.15 -3.48 7.45
CA TYR A 482 36.27 -3.69 8.60
C TYR A 482 34.91 -3.03 8.39
N ALA A 483 33.96 -3.37 9.27
CA ALA A 483 32.65 -2.72 9.32
C ALA A 483 32.68 -1.60 10.36
N GLU A 484 32.36 -0.38 9.96
CA GLU A 484 32.27 0.79 10.82
C GLU A 484 30.80 1.12 11.10
N ALA A 485 30.39 1.02 12.36
CA ALA A 485 29.02 1.33 12.80
C ALA A 485 28.94 2.73 13.42
N THR A 486 28.10 3.58 12.85
CA THR A 486 27.86 4.97 13.30
C THR A 486 26.42 5.11 13.83
N PRO A 487 26.22 5.47 15.12
CA PRO A 487 24.88 5.68 15.65
C PRO A 487 24.21 6.94 15.05
N LEU A 488 22.95 6.80 14.66
CA LEU A 488 22.11 7.89 14.17
C LEU A 488 21.43 8.58 15.37
N ARG A 489 22.08 9.63 15.90
CA ARG A 489 21.70 10.24 17.20
C ARG A 489 20.59 11.30 17.12
N THR A 490 20.30 11.82 15.93
CA THR A 490 19.29 12.85 15.71
C THR A 490 18.52 12.56 14.43
N GLU A 491 17.27 13.00 14.35
CA GLU A 491 16.42 12.82 13.16
C GLU A 491 17.07 13.40 11.89
N LEU A 492 17.71 14.57 11.99
CA LEU A 492 18.44 15.19 10.88
C LEU A 492 19.62 14.33 10.41
N ALA A 493 20.36 13.71 11.34
CA ALA A 493 21.46 12.80 10.98
C ALA A 493 20.95 11.47 10.40
N ALA A 494 19.70 11.10 10.70
CA ALA A 494 19.08 9.83 10.33
C ALA A 494 18.42 9.82 8.95
N GLN A 495 18.67 10.82 8.13
CA GLN A 495 18.24 10.90 6.73
C GLN A 495 19.28 10.25 5.81
N ARG A 496 19.14 8.96 5.49
CA ARG A 496 20.23 8.17 4.88
C ARG A 496 19.92 7.72 3.45
N VAL A 497 20.97 7.65 2.65
CA VAL A 497 20.94 7.12 1.28
C VAL A 497 21.79 5.85 1.24
N ILE A 498 21.35 4.84 0.50
CA ILE A 498 22.12 3.61 0.25
C ILE A 498 23.44 3.97 -0.43
N ASP A 499 24.49 3.24 -0.07
CA ASP A 499 25.79 3.31 -0.73
C ASP A 499 26.28 1.88 -1.01
N PRO A 500 26.01 1.33 -2.20
CA PRO A 500 26.42 -0.03 -2.54
C PRO A 500 27.94 -0.18 -2.64
N MET A 501 28.66 0.92 -2.91
CA MET A 501 30.13 0.92 -3.00
C MET A 501 30.78 0.79 -1.62
N LYS A 502 30.07 1.18 -0.56
CA LYS A 502 30.45 0.90 0.83
C LYS A 502 29.80 -0.35 1.41
N GLY A 503 29.00 -1.07 0.64
CA GLY A 503 28.16 -2.15 1.16
C GLY A 503 27.28 -1.69 2.33
N ARG A 504 26.76 -0.46 2.28
CA ARG A 504 26.04 0.17 3.38
C ARG A 504 24.77 -0.59 3.74
N TYR A 505 24.54 -0.74 5.04
CA TYR A 505 23.30 -1.24 5.63
C TYR A 505 23.00 -0.52 6.94
N TRP A 506 21.83 -0.80 7.54
CA TRP A 506 21.48 -0.25 8.84
C TRP A 506 21.18 -1.35 9.85
N VAL A 507 21.45 -1.09 11.12
CA VAL A 507 21.16 -2.00 12.22
C VAL A 507 20.35 -1.26 13.26
N VAL A 508 19.21 -1.82 13.64
CA VAL A 508 18.47 -1.36 14.81
C VAL A 508 18.84 -2.29 15.96
N SER A 509 19.43 -1.74 17.01
CA SER A 509 20.01 -2.50 18.11
C SER A 509 19.48 -2.03 19.45
N ASN A 510 19.36 -2.96 20.39
CA ASN A 510 19.13 -2.65 21.79
C ASN A 510 20.47 -2.70 22.56
N PRO A 511 21.04 -1.54 22.92
CA PRO A 511 22.35 -1.50 23.57
C PRO A 511 22.34 -2.07 24.99
N ALA A 512 21.16 -2.13 25.64
CA ALA A 512 20.99 -2.62 27.00
C ALA A 512 20.92 -4.15 27.09
N VAL A 513 20.59 -4.83 25.99
CA VAL A 513 20.48 -6.29 25.94
C VAL A 513 21.66 -6.88 25.17
N LYS A 514 22.42 -7.76 25.81
CA LYS A 514 23.60 -8.41 25.21
C LYS A 514 23.32 -9.85 24.85
N ASN A 515 23.90 -10.30 23.74
CA ASN A 515 24.01 -11.71 23.40
C ASN A 515 25.06 -12.41 24.29
N ALA A 516 25.22 -13.73 24.14
CA ALA A 516 26.17 -14.52 24.92
C ALA A 516 27.65 -14.11 24.72
N LEU A 517 27.96 -13.33 23.67
CA LEU A 517 29.30 -12.80 23.39
C LEU A 517 29.50 -11.39 23.97
N GLY A 518 28.54 -10.87 24.74
CA GLY A 518 28.60 -9.53 25.34
C GLY A 518 28.28 -8.39 24.36
N GLN A 519 27.83 -8.70 23.14
CA GLN A 519 27.52 -7.70 22.11
C GLN A 519 26.03 -7.32 22.13
N PRO A 520 25.67 -6.06 21.85
CA PRO A 520 24.26 -5.67 21.68
C PRO A 520 23.53 -6.56 20.68
N VAL A 521 22.30 -6.94 21.01
CA VAL A 521 21.40 -7.60 20.06
C VAL A 521 20.92 -6.59 19.01
N GLY A 522 20.64 -7.04 17.79
CA GLY A 522 20.25 -6.16 16.71
C GLY A 522 19.59 -6.87 15.55
N TYR A 523 18.89 -6.09 14.73
CA TYR A 523 18.24 -6.51 13.51
C TYR A 523 18.75 -5.67 12.34
N LYS A 524 19.17 -6.31 11.26
CA LYS A 524 19.84 -5.67 10.12
C LYS A 524 18.83 -5.38 9.01
N LEU A 525 18.68 -4.12 8.62
CA LEU A 525 17.93 -3.72 7.45
C LEU A 525 18.85 -3.76 6.21
N MET A 526 18.49 -4.61 5.26
CA MET A 526 19.12 -4.70 3.95
C MET A 526 18.23 -3.98 2.93
N PRO A 527 18.69 -2.87 2.32
CA PRO A 527 17.80 -2.04 1.51
C PRO A 527 17.28 -2.68 0.23
N GLY A 528 18.00 -3.63 -0.37
CA GLY A 528 17.69 -4.12 -1.71
C GLY A 528 17.99 -3.08 -2.81
N GLU A 529 17.40 -3.27 -3.98
CA GLU A 529 17.58 -2.42 -5.17
C GLU A 529 16.67 -1.19 -5.09
N ASN A 530 17.25 0.02 -5.01
CA ASN A 530 16.49 1.26 -4.92
C ASN A 530 17.19 2.42 -5.64
N ILE A 531 16.43 3.47 -5.92
CA ILE A 531 16.86 4.70 -6.55
C ILE A 531 16.23 5.90 -5.83
N LEU A 532 16.80 7.09 -6.04
CA LEU A 532 16.16 8.36 -5.65
C LEU A 532 15.22 8.86 -6.77
N PRO A 533 14.30 9.80 -6.48
CA PRO A 533 13.46 10.41 -7.51
C PRO A 533 14.29 11.19 -8.53
N PHE A 534 13.90 11.08 -9.81
CA PHE A 534 14.46 11.88 -10.90
C PHE A 534 13.76 13.23 -11.08
N ALA A 535 12.66 13.47 -10.36
CA ALA A 535 12.02 14.78 -10.32
C ALA A 535 12.98 15.85 -9.77
N HIS A 536 12.91 17.06 -10.34
CA HIS A 536 13.74 18.17 -9.88
C HIS A 536 13.45 18.49 -8.40
N PRO A 537 14.45 18.85 -7.57
CA PRO A 537 14.22 19.16 -6.15
C PRO A 537 13.16 20.22 -5.86
N ASP A 538 12.93 21.15 -6.80
CA ASP A 538 11.91 22.20 -6.68
C ASP A 538 10.49 21.77 -7.10
N ALA A 539 10.35 20.56 -7.66
CA ALA A 539 9.06 20.05 -8.12
C ALA A 539 8.06 19.93 -6.97
N SER A 540 6.78 20.19 -7.27
CA SER A 540 5.69 20.09 -6.28
C SER A 540 5.72 18.74 -5.54
N ILE A 541 5.94 17.66 -6.28
CA ILE A 541 5.98 16.31 -5.75
C ILE A 541 7.04 16.09 -4.66
N ILE A 542 8.23 16.71 -4.80
CA ILE A 542 9.30 16.59 -3.78
C ILE A 542 8.91 17.31 -2.49
N LYS A 543 8.13 18.39 -2.59
CA LYS A 543 7.63 19.15 -1.42
C LYS A 543 6.50 18.40 -0.70
N ARG A 544 5.68 17.68 -1.46
CA ARG A 544 4.54 16.91 -0.94
C ARG A 544 4.97 15.56 -0.36
N GLU A 545 5.97 14.92 -0.95
CA GLU A 545 6.46 13.58 -0.55
C GLU A 545 7.96 13.60 -0.23
N GLY A 546 8.29 14.27 0.87
CA GLY A 546 9.68 14.42 1.31
C GLY A 546 10.39 13.10 1.59
N PHE A 547 9.65 12.03 1.92
CA PHE A 547 10.25 10.72 2.24
C PHE A 547 11.08 10.17 1.07
N MET A 548 10.66 10.42 -0.19
CA MET A 548 11.35 9.92 -1.38
C MET A 548 12.79 10.42 -1.51
N THR A 549 13.13 11.53 -0.84
CA THR A 549 14.46 12.13 -0.98
C THR A 549 15.56 11.33 -0.30
N ARG A 550 15.22 10.32 0.52
CA ARG A 550 16.17 9.43 1.21
C ARG A 550 15.61 8.01 1.26
N HIS A 551 16.49 7.03 1.45
CA HIS A 551 16.09 5.62 1.53
C HIS A 551 15.77 5.15 2.95
N LEU A 552 16.28 5.86 3.97
CA LEU A 552 15.97 5.61 5.37
C LEU A 552 15.75 6.93 6.11
N TRP A 553 14.75 6.93 6.97
CA TRP A 553 14.46 7.94 7.97
C TRP A 553 14.33 7.25 9.33
N VAL A 554 14.78 7.89 10.41
CA VAL A 554 14.54 7.41 11.78
C VAL A 554 14.00 8.56 12.61
N THR A 555 12.87 8.33 13.27
CA THR A 555 12.14 9.28 14.12
C THR A 555 12.00 8.71 15.54
N PRO A 556 11.71 9.55 16.55
CA PRO A 556 11.47 9.14 17.94
C PRO A 556 10.32 8.16 18.14
#